data_AF-A0A528UZ49-F1
#
_entry.id   AF-A0A528UZ49-F1
#
_cell.length_a   1.000
_cell.length_b   1.000
_cell.length_c   1.000
_cell.angle_alpha   90.00
_cell.angle_beta   90.00
_cell.angle_gamma   90.00
#
_symmetry.space_group_name_H-M   'P 1'
#
loop_
_entity.id
_entity.type
_entity.pdbx_description
1 polymer ?
#
loop_
_entity_poly.entity_id
_entity_poly.type
_entity_poly.pdbx_seq_one_letter_code
_entity_poly.pdbx_strand_id
1 'polypeptide(L)' 'LHQGDEVANLPIKDLGDQAPEYDRPWTESKKPAPLAAGDAPQADVAEALLKLLGGPDLSSRRWVWEQYDTLIQGNSL' A
#
# COMPACT_ATOMS: atom_id res chain seq x y z
N LEU A 1 29.21 -5.46 -28.55
CA LEU A 1 30.66 -5.36 -28.30
C LEU A 1 30.93 -4.11 -27.48
N HIS A 2 31.55 -4.25 -26.29
CA HIS A 2 32.03 -3.14 -25.48
C HIS A 2 33.53 -3.01 -25.72
N GLN A 3 33.99 -1.84 -26.16
CA GLN A 3 35.41 -1.61 -26.55
C GLN A 3 35.96 -2.60 -27.59
N GLY A 4 35.09 -3.17 -28.43
CA GLY A 4 35.49 -4.16 -29.44
C GLY A 4 35.31 -5.61 -29.01
N ASP A 5 35.03 -5.88 -27.73
CA ASP A 5 34.94 -7.25 -27.21
C ASP A 5 33.50 -7.64 -26.81
N GLU A 6 33.16 -8.93 -26.99
CA GLU A 6 31.90 -9.50 -26.51
C GLU A 6 32.04 -9.85 -25.03
N VAL A 7 31.54 -8.97 -24.18
CA VAL A 7 31.67 -9.10 -22.72
C VAL A 7 30.50 -9.85 -22.05
N ALA A 8 29.42 -10.11 -22.78
CA ALA A 8 28.29 -10.90 -22.31
C ALA A 8 27.50 -11.49 -23.49
N ASN A 9 27.29 -12.80 -23.48
CA ASN A 9 26.47 -13.54 -24.44
C ASN A 9 25.77 -14.68 -23.67
N LEU A 10 24.69 -14.31 -22.99
CA LEU A 10 23.91 -15.21 -22.15
C LEU A 10 22.56 -15.49 -22.84
N PRO A 11 22.09 -16.74 -22.87
CA PRO A 11 20.77 -17.06 -23.38
C PRO A 11 19.68 -16.31 -22.61
N ILE A 12 18.75 -15.65 -23.31
CA ILE A 12 17.66 -14.87 -22.71
C ILE A 12 16.83 -15.71 -21.72
N LYS A 13 16.60 -16.99 -22.04
CA LYS A 13 15.84 -17.92 -21.20
C LYS A 13 16.50 -18.17 -19.85
N ASP A 14 17.83 -18.24 -19.80
CA ASP A 14 18.56 -18.53 -18.57
C ASP A 14 18.57 -17.31 -17.63
N LEU A 15 18.43 -16.10 -18.20
CA LEU A 15 18.37 -14.85 -17.45
C LEU A 15 16.97 -14.55 -16.87
N GLY A 16 15.91 -15.03 -17.52
CA GLY A 16 14.52 -14.79 -17.13
C GLY A 16 13.85 -15.97 -16.44
N ASP A 17 13.93 -17.16 -17.05
CA ASP A 17 13.03 -18.28 -16.72
C ASP A 17 13.66 -19.28 -15.75
N GLN A 18 14.98 -19.24 -15.54
CA GLN A 18 15.71 -20.19 -14.69
C GLN A 18 16.18 -19.58 -13.35
N ALA A 19 15.68 -18.39 -13.00
CA ALA A 19 15.96 -17.82 -11.70
C ALA A 19 15.40 -18.74 -10.59
N PRO A 20 16.15 -18.98 -9.49
CA PRO A 20 15.68 -19.81 -8.41
C PRO A 20 14.46 -19.17 -7.73
N GLU A 21 13.34 -19.89 -7.73
CA GLU A 21 12.17 -19.53 -6.96
C GLU A 21 12.28 -20.10 -5.54
N TYR A 22 12.10 -19.24 -4.55
CA TYR A 22 12.07 -19.66 -3.16
C TYR A 22 10.63 -19.83 -2.70
N ASP A 23 10.19 -21.07 -2.50
CA ASP A 23 9.00 -21.37 -1.71
C ASP A 23 9.38 -21.31 -0.21
N ARG A 24 9.24 -20.12 0.37
CA ARG A 24 9.55 -19.92 1.79
C ARG A 24 8.46 -20.56 2.64
N PRO A 25 8.81 -21.37 3.66
CA PRO A 25 7.82 -21.89 4.59
C PRO A 25 7.00 -20.74 5.17
N TRP A 26 5.69 -20.77 4.92
CA TRP A 26 4.75 -19.80 5.45
C TRP A 26 3.58 -20.53 6.12
N THR A 27 2.92 -19.83 7.02
CA THR A 27 1.71 -20.30 7.70
C THR A 27 0.67 -19.21 7.62
N GLU A 28 -0.59 -19.57 7.41
CA GLU A 28 -1.68 -18.58 7.38
C GLU A 28 -1.80 -17.87 8.73
N SER A 29 -1.80 -16.54 8.69
CA SER A 29 -2.05 -15.72 9.87
C SER A 29 -3.42 -16.04 10.43
N LYS A 30 -3.50 -16.27 11.75
CA LYS A 30 -4.78 -16.47 12.43
C LYS A 30 -5.66 -15.25 12.21
N LYS A 31 -6.85 -15.46 11.62
CA LYS A 31 -7.86 -14.40 11.49
C LYS A 31 -8.34 -13.95 12.88
N PRO A 32 -8.45 -12.64 13.13
CA PRO A 32 -9.06 -12.14 14.36
C PRO A 32 -10.47 -12.70 14.54
N ALA A 33 -10.87 -12.96 15.78
CA ALA A 33 -12.25 -13.28 16.07
C ALA A 33 -13.15 -12.08 15.71
N PRO A 34 -14.39 -12.31 15.22
CA PRO A 34 -15.34 -11.22 15.02
C PRO A 34 -15.60 -10.48 16.33
N LEU A 35 -15.76 -9.16 16.24
CA LEU A 35 -16.21 -8.36 17.39
C LEU A 35 -17.66 -8.73 17.73
N ALA A 36 -17.94 -8.94 19.02
CA ALA A 36 -19.28 -9.13 19.53
C ALA A 36 -20.05 -7.80 19.61
N ALA A 37 -21.37 -7.89 19.63
CA ALA A 37 -22.22 -6.74 19.93
C ALA A 37 -21.89 -6.24 21.35
N GLY A 38 -21.29 -5.05 21.45
CA GLY A 38 -20.87 -4.45 22.72
C GLY A 38 -19.37 -4.41 22.98
N ASP A 39 -18.53 -4.96 22.09
CA ASP A 39 -17.07 -4.84 22.22
C ASP A 39 -16.58 -3.39 22.02
N ALA A 40 -17.36 -2.58 21.30
CA ALA A 40 -17.10 -1.16 21.18
C ALA A 40 -17.38 -0.46 22.53
N PRO A 41 -16.44 0.38 23.03
CA PRO A 41 -16.67 1.17 24.23
C PRO A 41 -17.94 2.02 24.10
N GLN A 42 -18.76 2.03 25.15
CA GLN A 42 -19.89 2.94 25.22
C GLN A 42 -19.37 4.37 25.37
N ALA A 43 -19.80 5.25 24.48
CA ALA A 43 -19.44 6.66 24.48
C ALA A 43 -20.64 7.50 24.04
N ASP A 44 -20.67 8.75 24.47
CA ASP A 44 -21.59 9.72 23.89
C ASP A 44 -21.30 9.84 22.38
N VAL A 45 -22.35 9.79 21.56
CA VAL A 45 -22.21 9.74 20.10
C VAL A 45 -21.60 11.03 19.56
N ALA A 46 -21.98 12.18 20.10
CA ALA A 46 -21.47 13.46 19.63
C ALA A 46 -19.99 13.62 20.01
N GLU A 47 -19.62 13.27 21.23
CA GLU A 47 -18.22 13.31 21.67
C GLU A 47 -17.34 12.31 20.87
N ALA A 48 -17.81 11.08 20.68
CA ALA A 48 -17.10 10.06 19.91
C ALA A 48 -16.87 10.52 18.47
N LEU A 49 -17.89 11.12 17.84
CA LEU A 49 -17.78 11.64 16.48
C LEU A 49 -16.73 12.75 16.38
N LEU A 50 -16.73 13.71 17.31
CA LEU A 50 -15.73 14.79 17.31
C LEU A 50 -14.31 14.24 17.50
N LYS A 51 -14.13 13.26 18.38
CA LYS A 51 -12.84 12.60 18.60
C LYS A 51 -12.34 11.86 17.36
N LEU A 52 -13.23 11.16 16.67
CA LEU A 52 -12.92 10.44 15.44
C LEU A 52 -12.50 11.40 14.33
N LEU A 53 -13.29 12.45 14.06
CA LEU A 53 -12.99 13.46 13.03
C LEU A 53 -11.69 14.25 13.32
N GLY A 54 -11.35 14.43 14.60
CA GLY A 54 -10.09 15.05 15.00
C GLY A 54 -8.87 14.11 14.91
N GLY A 55 -9.08 12.80 14.72
CA GLY A 55 -8.02 11.81 14.64
C GLY A 55 -7.33 11.77 13.27
N PRO A 56 -6.06 11.32 13.19
CA PRO A 56 -5.30 11.31 11.94
C PRO A 56 -5.95 10.46 10.85
N ASP A 57 -6.64 9.37 11.23
CA ASP A 57 -7.24 8.42 10.29
C ASP A 57 -8.45 9.00 9.53
N LEU A 58 -9.21 9.91 10.15
CA LEU A 58 -10.47 10.45 9.59
C LEU A 58 -10.44 11.97 9.38
N SER A 59 -9.41 12.65 9.88
CA SER A 59 -9.19 14.08 9.65
C SER A 59 -9.02 14.41 8.17
N SER A 60 -9.27 15.68 7.84
CA SER A 60 -9.10 16.19 6.49
C SER A 60 -7.67 15.98 5.98
N ARG A 61 -7.54 15.33 4.83
CA ARG A 61 -6.27 15.19 4.11
C ARG A 61 -5.96 16.38 3.20
N ARG A 62 -6.71 17.48 3.34
CA ARG A 62 -6.56 18.71 2.54
C ARG A 62 -5.13 19.22 2.47
N TRP A 63 -4.48 19.30 3.63
CA TRP A 63 -3.10 19.77 3.70
C TRP A 63 -2.12 18.92 2.88
N VAL A 64 -2.40 17.61 2.67
CA VAL A 64 -1.52 16.72 1.92
C VAL A 64 -1.59 17.03 0.43
N TRP A 65 -2.81 17.13 -0.12
CA TRP A 65 -3.00 17.29 -1.55
C TRP A 65 -2.91 18.73 -2.02
N GLU A 66 -3.14 19.73 -1.15
CA GLU A 66 -2.94 21.15 -1.51
C GLU A 66 -1.49 21.51 -1.83
N GLN A 67 -0.54 20.63 -1.48
CA GLN A 67 0.87 20.81 -1.84
C GLN A 67 1.14 20.51 -3.33
N TYR A 68 0.17 19.94 -4.05
CA TYR A 68 0.33 19.50 -5.43
C TYR A 68 -0.80 20.05 -6.30
N ASP A 69 -0.46 20.47 -7.51
CA ASP A 69 -1.47 20.76 -8.53
C ASP A 69 -2.08 19.44 -9.02
N THR A 70 -3.41 19.36 -9.01
CA THR A 70 -4.19 18.18 -9.41
C THR A 70 -5.01 18.41 -10.67
N LEU A 71 -5.05 19.64 -11.20
CA LEU A 71 -5.91 20.06 -12.31
C LEU A 71 -5.10 20.67 -13.46
N ILE A 72 -3.97 20.05 -13.80
CA ILE A 72 -3.16 20.46 -14.95
C ILE A 72 -3.81 19.96 -16.26
N GLN A 73 -3.94 20.84 -17.25
CA GLN A 73 -4.49 20.59 -18.60
C GLN A 73 -5.98 20.18 -18.68
N GLY A 74 -6.72 20.11 -17.56
CA GLY A 74 -8.18 19.90 -17.58
C GLY A 74 -8.64 18.55 -18.18
N ASN A 75 -7.75 17.56 -18.29
CA ASN A 75 -8.07 16.21 -18.79
C ASN A 75 -8.53 15.25 -17.67
N SER A 76 -8.71 15.77 -16.46
CA SER A 76 -9.27 15.08 -15.30
C SER A 76 -10.64 15.68 -14.96
N LEU A 77 -11.61 14.83 -14.61
CA LEU A 77 -13.01 15.19 -14.31
C LEU A 77 -13.17 16.00 -13.02
#